data_AF-A0A350LR42-F1
#
_entry.id   AF-A0A350LR42-F1
#
_cell.length_a   1.000
_cell.length_b   1.000
_cell.length_c   1.000
_cell.angle_alpha   90.00
_cell.angle_beta   90.00
_cell.angle_gamma   90.00
#
_symmetry.space_group_name_H-M   'P 1'
#
loop_
_entity.id
_entity.type
_entity.pdbx_description
1 polymer ?
#
loop_
_entity_poly.entity_id
_entity_poly.type
_entity_poly.pdbx_seq_one_letter_code
_entity_poly.pdbx_strand_id
1 'polypeptide(L)'
;TLRQLRNRREQDLAPFGLRMDVFRFDGSFLSLAIDLPPEAIEGMTKRHLVRLDTIIDMEKPLEIFARLNVRHGPNTEQIIRKLPLDAQENTVEFDLAYSSLNEKRLERAWIDLIFENPAMSQVTLRDVTFGRRLRAAL
;
A
#
# COMPACT_ATOMS: atom_id res chain seq x y z
N THR A 1 15.08 11.58 -4.91
CA THR A 1 14.41 12.79 -4.38
C THR A 1 12.93 12.54 -4.22
N LEU A 2 12.29 13.08 -3.18
CA LEU A 2 10.84 13.02 -2.97
C LEU A 2 10.25 14.43 -3.14
N ARG A 3 9.11 14.55 -3.83
CA ARG A 3 8.42 15.83 -4.03
C ARG A 3 6.91 15.63 -4.03
N GLN A 4 6.20 16.59 -3.46
CA GLN A 4 4.75 16.65 -3.56
C GLN A 4 4.35 17.42 -4.84
N LEU A 5 3.39 16.89 -5.59
CA LEU A 5 2.87 17.50 -6.81
C LEU A 5 1.37 17.72 -6.67
N ARG A 6 0.88 18.89 -7.08
CA ARG A 6 -0.57 19.12 -7.12
C ARG A 6 -1.20 18.25 -8.20
N ASN A 7 -2.18 17.44 -7.80
CA ASN A 7 -3.01 16.69 -8.71
C ASN A 7 -3.99 17.62 -9.44
N ARG A 8 -4.25 17.32 -10.72
CA ARG A 8 -5.06 18.17 -11.61
C ARG A 8 -6.05 17.37 -12.46
N ARG A 9 -6.03 16.04 -12.40
CA ARG A 9 -6.96 15.19 -13.14
C ARG A 9 -8.24 15.03 -12.34
N GLU A 10 -9.38 14.88 -13.00
CA GLU A 10 -10.69 14.70 -12.32
C GLU A 10 -10.74 13.42 -11.47
N GLN A 11 -10.04 12.38 -11.90
CA GLN A 11 -9.90 11.10 -11.21
C GLN A 11 -8.98 11.14 -9.97
N ASP A 12 -8.21 12.21 -9.77
CA ASP A 12 -7.33 12.32 -8.62
C ASP A 12 -8.17 12.83 -7.41
N LEU A 13 -8.58 11.92 -6.52
CA LEU A 13 -9.34 12.31 -5.32
C LEU A 13 -8.44 13.04 -4.32
N ALA A 14 -7.19 12.57 -4.17
CA ALA A 14 -6.18 13.26 -3.39
C ALA A 14 -5.75 14.59 -4.06
N PRO A 15 -5.67 15.73 -3.33
CA PRO A 15 -5.26 17.01 -3.90
C PRO A 15 -3.79 17.07 -4.33
N PHE A 16 -2.98 16.14 -3.83
CA PHE A 16 -1.56 16.05 -4.11
C PHE A 16 -1.09 14.61 -4.25
N GLY A 17 -0.23 14.35 -5.24
CA GLY A 17 0.52 13.11 -5.38
C GLY A 17 1.95 13.23 -4.84
N LEU A 18 2.59 12.08 -4.62
CA LEU A 18 3.98 11.94 -4.24
C LEU A 18 4.79 11.46 -5.45
N ARG A 19 5.77 12.25 -5.88
CA ARG A 19 6.75 11.86 -6.89
C ARG A 19 8.07 11.45 -6.26
N MET A 20 8.60 10.35 -6.75
CA MET A 20 9.90 9.80 -6.38
C MET A 20 10.80 9.74 -7.62
N ASP A 21 11.90 10.49 -7.58
CA ASP A 21 12.98 10.38 -8.57
C ASP A 21 14.08 9.50 -7.98
N VAL A 22 14.28 8.32 -8.55
CA VAL A 22 15.28 7.35 -8.11
C VAL A 22 16.39 7.28 -9.16
N PHE A 23 17.54 7.87 -8.84
CA PHE A 23 18.71 7.86 -9.73
C PHE A 23 19.57 6.62 -9.48
N ARG A 24 20.85 6.80 -9.14
CA ARG A 24 21.73 5.70 -8.73
C ARG A 24 21.25 5.15 -7.40
N PHE A 25 20.63 3.98 -7.44
CA PHE A 25 20.16 3.23 -6.28
C PHE A 25 20.73 1.82 -6.39
N ASP A 26 21.63 1.48 -5.46
CA ASP A 26 22.37 0.21 -5.49
C ASP A 26 21.67 -0.90 -4.68
N GLY A 27 20.51 -0.59 -4.09
CA GLY A 27 19.67 -1.55 -3.39
C GLY A 27 18.76 -2.34 -4.36
N SER A 28 18.33 -3.54 -3.94
CA SER A 28 17.41 -4.37 -4.72
C SER A 28 15.98 -3.82 -4.76
N PHE A 29 15.55 -3.12 -3.71
CA PHE A 29 14.21 -2.52 -3.65
C PHE A 29 14.19 -1.21 -2.84
N LEU A 30 13.20 -0.38 -3.12
CA LEU A 30 12.84 0.81 -2.31
C LEU A 30 11.46 0.55 -1.68
N SER A 31 11.30 0.85 -0.39
CA SER A 31 10.02 0.72 0.30
C SER A 31 9.52 2.08 0.77
N LEU A 32 8.31 2.45 0.38
CA LEU A 32 7.57 3.58 0.93
C LEU A 32 6.58 3.06 1.98
N ALA A 33 6.83 3.37 3.25
CA ALA A 33 5.94 3.01 4.35
C ALA A 33 4.87 4.10 4.56
N ILE A 34 3.60 3.69 4.62
CA ILE A 34 2.45 4.55 4.85
C ILE A 34 1.71 4.02 6.09
N ASP A 35 1.79 4.77 7.18
CA ASP A 35 1.07 4.44 8.41
C ASP A 35 -0.44 4.56 8.20
N LEU A 36 -1.18 3.55 8.65
CA LEU A 36 -2.63 3.62 8.71
C LEU A 36 -3.05 4.32 10.00
N PRO A 37 -4.10 5.15 9.96
CA PRO A 37 -4.57 5.84 11.15
C PRO A 37 -5.14 4.84 12.18
N PRO A 38 -5.14 5.14 13.48
CA PRO A 38 -5.63 4.23 14.52
C PRO A 38 -7.06 3.69 14.26
N GLU A 39 -7.92 4.52 13.68
CA GLU A 39 -9.31 4.22 13.32
C GLU A 39 -9.41 3.11 12.27
N ALA A 40 -8.38 2.92 11.44
CA ALA A 40 -8.33 1.81 10.49
C ALA A 40 -8.19 0.44 11.19
N ILE A 41 -7.72 0.44 12.43
CA ILE A 41 -7.35 -0.75 13.21
C ILE A 41 -8.41 -1.03 14.28
N GLU A 42 -9.07 -0.01 14.79
CA GLU A 42 -10.16 -0.15 15.75
C GLU A 42 -11.25 -1.09 15.20
N GLY A 43 -11.55 -2.15 15.94
CA GLY A 43 -12.52 -3.18 15.54
C GLY A 43 -12.08 -4.07 14.36
N MET A 44 -10.81 -4.01 13.93
CA MET A 44 -10.29 -4.92 12.89
C MET A 44 -10.28 -6.36 13.43
N THR A 45 -10.70 -7.28 12.57
CA THR A 45 -10.78 -8.72 12.87
C THR A 45 -10.38 -9.50 11.63
N LYS A 46 -10.10 -10.79 11.76
CA LYS A 46 -9.82 -11.73 10.68
C LYS A 46 -10.99 -11.90 9.71
N ARG A 47 -12.18 -11.37 10.03
CA ARG A 47 -13.32 -11.35 9.11
C ARG A 47 -13.27 -10.19 8.12
N HIS A 48 -12.29 -9.30 8.23
CA HIS A 48 -12.16 -8.17 7.32
C HIS A 48 -11.25 -8.48 6.14
N LEU A 49 -11.60 -7.87 5.01
CA LEU A 49 -10.72 -7.61 3.89
C LEU A 49 -10.22 -6.18 4.01
N VAL A 50 -8.92 -5.98 3.79
CA VAL A 50 -8.33 -4.65 3.60
C VAL A 50 -8.07 -4.48 2.10
N ARG A 51 -8.71 -3.48 1.51
CA ARG A 51 -8.53 -3.09 0.11
C ARG A 51 -7.55 -1.93 0.02
N LEU A 52 -6.67 -1.99 -0.97
CA LEU A 52 -5.79 -0.90 -1.38
C LEU A 52 -6.06 -0.61 -2.84
N ASP A 53 -6.46 0.63 -3.13
CA ASP A 53 -6.57 1.19 -4.47
C ASP A 53 -5.45 2.19 -4.69
N THR A 54 -4.81 2.14 -5.85
CA THR A 54 -3.70 3.05 -6.19
C THR A 54 -3.78 3.54 -7.62
N ILE A 55 -3.41 4.81 -7.81
CA ILE A 55 -3.15 5.40 -9.13
C ILE A 55 -1.67 5.72 -9.19
N ILE A 56 -0.94 5.03 -10.08
CA ILE A 56 0.52 5.11 -10.17
C ILE A 56 0.91 5.41 -11.62
N ASP A 57 1.61 6.53 -11.82
CA ASP A 57 2.29 6.82 -13.10
C ASP A 57 3.77 6.41 -12.98
N MET A 58 4.27 5.65 -13.95
CA MET A 58 5.68 5.24 -14.01
C MET A 58 6.28 5.62 -15.36
N GLU A 59 7.52 6.10 -15.35
CA GLU A 59 8.26 6.39 -16.60
C GLU A 59 8.68 5.11 -17.33
N LYS A 60 8.92 4.03 -16.58
CA LYS A 60 9.23 2.70 -17.09
C LYS A 60 8.52 1.64 -16.24
N PRO A 61 8.21 0.46 -16.79
CA PRO A 61 7.61 -0.63 -16.03
C PRO A 61 8.49 -1.03 -14.83
N LEU A 62 7.88 -1.17 -13.66
CA LEU A 62 8.49 -1.68 -12.43
C LEU A 62 7.56 -2.70 -11.80
N GLU A 63 8.12 -3.69 -11.12
CA GLU A 63 7.32 -4.53 -10.23
C GLU A 63 7.11 -3.81 -8.90
N ILE A 64 5.85 -3.71 -8.49
CA ILE A 64 5.47 -3.09 -7.22
C ILE A 64 4.68 -4.11 -6.41
N PHE A 65 5.06 -4.25 -5.14
CA PHE A 65 4.38 -5.08 -4.16
C PHE A 65 3.83 -4.20 -3.04
N ALA A 66 2.61 -4.49 -2.61
CA ALA A 66 2.05 -3.92 -1.39
C ALA A 66 2.14 -4.96 -0.28
N ARG A 67 2.72 -4.59 0.86
CA ARG A 67 2.75 -5.40 2.07
C ARG A 67 1.94 -4.72 3.16
N LEU A 68 0.82 -5.33 3.54
CA LEU A 68 0.10 -4.95 4.75
C LEU A 68 0.85 -5.51 5.96
N ASN A 69 1.23 -4.64 6.86
CA ASN A 69 1.82 -4.99 8.15
C ASN A 69 0.82 -4.65 9.25
N VAL A 70 0.51 -5.61 10.12
CA VAL A 70 -0.34 -5.37 11.30
C VAL A 70 0.40 -5.84 12.54
N ARG A 71 0.76 -4.90 13.41
CA ARG A 71 1.41 -5.22 14.69
C ARG A 71 0.37 -5.62 15.72
N HIS A 72 0.63 -6.76 16.37
CA HIS A 72 -0.20 -7.28 17.44
C HIS A 72 0.64 -7.81 18.63
N GLY A 73 0.84 -6.96 19.64
CA GLY A 73 1.79 -7.25 20.72
C GLY A 73 3.25 -7.27 20.24
N PRO A 74 4.03 -8.32 20.56
CA PRO A 74 5.41 -8.44 20.10
C PRO A 74 5.53 -8.85 18.62
N ASN A 75 4.42 -9.29 18.01
CA ASN A 75 4.42 -9.89 16.66
C ASN A 75 3.93 -8.89 15.61
N THR A 76 4.34 -9.08 14.37
CA THR A 76 3.80 -8.36 13.21
C THR A 76 3.36 -9.37 12.16
N GLU A 77 2.08 -9.33 11.81
CA GLU A 77 1.54 -10.07 10.68
C GLU A 77 1.90 -9.31 9.39
N GLN A 78 2.36 -10.03 8.37
CA GLN A 78 2.76 -9.45 7.09
C GLN A 78 2.09 -10.20 5.94
N ILE A 79 1.29 -9.48 5.14
CA ILE A 79 0.59 -10.05 3.98
C ILE A 79 1.03 -9.29 2.74
N ILE A 80 1.61 -9.98 1.76
CA ILE A 80 2.14 -9.39 0.52
C ILE A 80 1.20 -9.67 -0.66
N ARG A 81 1.00 -8.65 -1.50
CA ARG A 81 0.29 -8.72 -2.78
C ARG A 81 1.09 -7.97 -3.84
N LYS A 82 1.25 -8.57 -5.03
CA LYS A 82 1.77 -7.87 -6.21
C LYS A 82 0.67 -6.95 -6.75
N LEU A 83 0.99 -5.71 -7.09
CA LEU A 83 0.01 -4.82 -7.73
C LEU A 83 -0.20 -5.26 -9.20
N PRO A 84 -1.46 -5.37 -9.66
CA PRO A 84 -1.77 -5.63 -11.05
C PRO A 84 -1.64 -4.32 -11.85
N LEU A 85 -0.41 -3.99 -12.29
CA LEU A 85 -0.06 -2.74 -12.98
C LEU A 85 -0.51 -2.69 -14.46
N ASP A 86 -1.61 -3.37 -14.79
CA ASP A 86 -2.18 -3.48 -16.14
C ASP A 86 -3.32 -2.48 -16.39
N ALA A 87 -3.81 -1.82 -15.35
CA ALA A 87 -4.86 -0.81 -15.42
C ALA A 87 -4.42 0.53 -14.81
N GLN A 88 -5.21 1.58 -15.07
CA GLN A 88 -4.94 2.91 -14.54
C GLN A 88 -5.22 3.00 -13.02
N GLU A 89 -6.20 2.24 -12.55
CA GLU A 89 -6.50 2.01 -11.14
C GLU A 89 -6.13 0.58 -10.77
N ASN A 90 -5.28 0.43 -9.77
CA ASN A 90 -4.75 -0.87 -9.36
C ASN A 90 -5.30 -1.22 -7.98
N THR A 91 -6.07 -2.30 -7.92
CA THR A 91 -6.71 -2.78 -6.69
C THR A 91 -6.06 -4.07 -6.21
N VAL A 92 -5.74 -4.14 -4.92
CA VAL A 92 -5.39 -5.39 -4.23
C VAL A 92 -6.19 -5.54 -2.95
N GLU A 93 -6.50 -6.79 -2.59
CA GLU A 93 -7.15 -7.12 -1.32
C GLU A 93 -6.29 -8.05 -0.47
N PHE A 94 -6.19 -7.71 0.81
CA PHE A 94 -5.57 -8.50 1.87
C PHE A 94 -6.67 -9.18 2.66
N ASP A 95 -6.75 -10.51 2.54
CA ASP A 95 -7.66 -11.32 3.34
C ASP A 95 -7.01 -11.66 4.68
N LEU A 96 -7.61 -11.18 5.77
CA LEU A 96 -7.12 -11.40 7.13
C LEU A 96 -7.52 -12.77 7.69
N ALA A 97 -8.40 -13.52 7.03
CA ALA A 97 -8.92 -14.79 7.54
C ALA A 97 -7.81 -15.82 7.84
N TYR A 98 -6.79 -15.86 6.99
CA TYR A 98 -5.68 -16.81 7.06
C TYR A 98 -4.47 -16.30 7.85
N SER A 99 -4.58 -15.13 8.46
CA SER A 99 -3.49 -14.53 9.24
C SER A 99 -3.34 -15.14 10.63
N SER A 100 -2.15 -14.99 11.22
CA SER A 100 -1.88 -15.34 12.62
C SER A 100 -2.26 -14.21 13.60
N LEU A 101 -3.02 -13.22 13.13
CA LEU A 101 -3.37 -12.00 13.84
C LEU A 101 -4.00 -12.27 15.21
N ASN A 102 -3.53 -11.55 16.24
CA ASN A 102 -4.19 -11.51 17.55
C ASN A 102 -5.08 -10.26 17.64
N GLU A 103 -6.38 -10.43 17.35
CA GLU A 103 -7.38 -9.35 17.29
C GLU A 103 -7.52 -8.56 18.61
N LYS A 104 -7.19 -9.18 19.75
CA LYS A 104 -7.27 -8.52 21.07
C LYS A 104 -6.05 -7.65 21.39
N ARG A 105 -5.03 -7.68 20.55
CA ARG A 105 -3.74 -7.03 20.81
C ARG A 105 -3.27 -6.15 19.65
N LEU A 106 -4.17 -5.68 18.79
CA LEU A 106 -3.81 -4.81 17.69
C LEU A 106 -3.25 -3.48 18.22
N GLU A 107 -2.14 -3.03 17.64
CA GLU A 107 -1.44 -1.80 18.08
C GLU A 107 -1.34 -0.76 16.96
N ARG A 108 -0.80 -1.17 15.81
CA ARG A 108 -0.63 -0.30 14.64
C ARG A 108 -0.62 -1.11 13.35
N ALA A 109 -0.88 -0.46 12.23
CA ALA A 109 -0.81 -1.06 10.91
C ALA A 109 -0.24 -0.06 9.93
N TRP A 110 0.48 -0.55 8.93
CA TRP A 110 1.06 0.28 7.87
C TRP A 110 1.19 -0.55 6.61
N ILE A 111 1.29 0.14 5.49
CA ILE A 111 1.49 -0.47 4.18
C ILE A 111 2.86 -0.09 3.67
N ASP A 112 3.64 -1.09 3.29
CA ASP A 112 4.84 -0.87 2.50
C ASP A 112 4.48 -1.00 1.01
N LEU A 113 4.74 0.03 0.23
CA LEU A 113 4.82 -0.06 -1.22
C LEU A 113 6.27 -0.28 -1.62
N ILE A 114 6.56 -1.49 -2.10
CA ILE A 114 7.88 -2.01 -2.39
C ILE A 114 8.08 -1.96 -3.90
N PHE A 115 9.03 -1.14 -4.35
CA PHE A 115 9.41 -0.96 -5.75
C PHE A 115 10.70 -1.76 -6.00
N GLU A 116 10.61 -2.83 -6.79
CA GLU A 116 11.76 -3.67 -7.15
C GLU A 116 12.62 -2.99 -8.22
N ASN A 117 13.95 -3.12 -8.07
CA ASN A 117 14.96 -2.55 -8.96
C ASN A 117 14.67 -1.11 -9.42
N PRO A 118 14.44 -0.15 -8.50
CA PRO A 118 13.91 1.17 -8.84
C PRO A 118 14.97 2.12 -9.42
N ALA A 119 16.21 1.67 -9.60
CA ALA A 119 17.30 2.50 -10.10
C ALA A 119 16.95 3.14 -11.46
N MET A 120 17.31 4.42 -11.64
CA MET A 120 17.02 5.19 -12.86
C MET A 120 15.52 5.14 -13.23
N SER A 121 14.66 5.46 -12.27
CA SER A 121 13.20 5.51 -12.45
C SER A 121 12.60 6.80 -11.89
N GLN A 122 11.43 7.15 -12.41
CA GLN A 122 10.54 8.13 -11.81
C GLN A 122 9.17 7.49 -11.62
N VAL A 123 8.67 7.53 -10.39
CA VAL A 123 7.35 7.01 -10.01
C VAL A 123 6.54 8.12 -9.37
N THR A 124 5.30 8.30 -9.80
CA THR A 124 4.35 9.22 -9.17
C THR A 124 3.17 8.44 -8.63
N LEU A 125 3.07 8.38 -7.30
CA LEU A 125 1.88 7.94 -6.59
C LEU A 125 0.87 9.09 -6.59
N ARG A 126 -0.19 8.98 -7.39
CA ARG A 126 -1.22 10.03 -7.49
C ARG A 126 -2.26 9.91 -6.41
N ASP A 127 -2.71 8.68 -6.18
CA ASP A 127 -3.72 8.35 -5.17
C ASP A 127 -3.37 7.02 -4.51
N VAL A 128 -3.64 6.95 -3.22
CA VAL A 128 -3.57 5.75 -2.40
C VAL A 128 -4.79 5.78 -1.49
N THR A 129 -5.74 4.88 -1.74
CA THR A 129 -6.98 4.78 -0.99
C THR A 129 -7.05 3.43 -0.30
N PHE A 130 -7.44 3.45 0.98
CA PHE A 130 -7.62 2.25 1.79
C PHE A 130 -9.09 2.04 2.13
N GLY A 131 -9.54 0.80 2.03
CA GLY A 131 -10.88 0.39 2.45
C GLY A 131 -10.80 -0.81 3.39
N ARG A 132 -11.69 -0.89 4.37
CA ARG A 132 -11.86 -2.07 5.21
C ARG A 132 -13.32 -2.51 5.15
N ARG A 133 -13.57 -3.76 4.79
CA ARG A 133 -14.93 -4.33 4.70
C ARG A 133 -14.98 -5.73 5.26
N LEU A 134 -16.16 -6.18 5.68
CA LEU A 134 -16.35 -7.59 6.04
C LEU A 134 -16.22 -8.46 4.79
N ARG A 135 -15.58 -9.61 4.91
CA ARG A 135 -15.64 -10.65 3.88
C ARG A 135 -17.08 -11.14 3.72
N ALA A 136 -17.45 -11.54 2.51
CA ALA A 136 -18.71 -12.25 2.30
C ALA A 136 -18.72 -13.58 3.09
N ALA A 137 -19.88 -13.93 3.64
CA ALA A 137 -20.09 -15.26 4.22
C ALA A 137 -20.16 -16.28 3.07
N LEU A 138 -19.42 -17.38 3.21
CA LEU A 138 -19.61 -18.59 2.43
C LEU A 138 -20.56 -19.51 3.20
#